data_AF-X1Q3H9-F1
#
_entry.id   AF-X1Q3H9-F1
#
_cell.length_a   1.000
_cell.length_b   1.000
_cell.length_c   1.000
_cell.angle_alpha   90.00
_cell.angle_beta   90.00
_cell.angle_gamma   90.00
#
_symmetry.space_group_name_H-M   'P 1'
#
loop_
_entity.id
_entity.type
_entity.pdbx_description
1 polymer ?
#
loop_
_entity_poly.entity_id
_entity_poly.type
_entity_poly.pdbx_seq_one_letter_code
_entity_poly.pdbx_strand_id
1 'polypeptide(L)'
;MSVKPLSVPWLIRLFWDEVVTLLVCISLDLIEYIFPLLMMPVAGDLVDIVGLSFCIYFFNWIGLISVLELIPGFDVLPIFTVTWLTWYILKKRQTRMKQDDELEGWR
;
A
#
# COMPACT_ATOMS: atom_id res chain seq x y z
N MET A 1 -2.13 27.22 -27.81
CA MET A 1 -1.62 26.55 -26.59
C MET A 1 -2.44 25.29 -26.38
N SER A 2 -1.87 24.12 -26.64
CA SER A 2 -2.52 22.83 -26.41
C SER A 2 -2.47 22.52 -24.92
N VAL A 3 -3.57 22.78 -24.21
CA VAL A 3 -3.75 22.30 -22.83
C VAL A 3 -3.91 20.79 -22.91
N LYS A 4 -2.80 20.07 -22.74
CA LYS A 4 -2.85 18.63 -22.46
C LYS A 4 -3.62 18.47 -21.15
N PRO A 5 -4.77 17.78 -21.13
CA PRO A 5 -5.34 17.40 -19.85
C PRO A 5 -4.32 16.46 -19.21
N LEU A 6 -3.79 16.86 -18.05
CA LEU A 6 -3.16 15.94 -17.09
C LEU A 6 -4.27 15.03 -16.53
N SER A 7 -4.95 14.28 -17.40
CA SER A 7 -5.76 13.16 -16.97
C SER A 7 -4.75 12.07 -16.67
N VAL A 8 -4.34 11.97 -15.42
CA VAL A 8 -3.74 10.75 -14.86
C VAL A 8 -4.94 9.89 -14.47
N PRO A 9 -5.58 9.15 -15.40
CA PRO A 9 -6.88 8.51 -15.17
C PRO A 9 -6.72 7.27 -14.28
N TRP A 10 -5.47 6.97 -13.92
CA TRP A 10 -5.06 5.76 -13.24
C TRP A 10 -5.23 5.86 -11.72
N LEU A 11 -5.42 7.05 -11.13
CA LEU A 11 -5.68 7.17 -9.69
C LEU A 11 -7.19 7.29 -9.34
N ILE A 12 -8.06 7.54 -10.32
CA ILE A 12 -9.44 8.01 -10.04
C ILE A 12 -10.43 6.85 -9.82
N ARG A 13 -10.05 5.60 -10.13
CA ARG A 13 -10.88 4.42 -9.86
C ARG A 13 -10.23 3.62 -8.73
N LEU A 14 -10.36 4.13 -7.51
CA LEU A 14 -10.19 3.32 -6.31
C LEU A 14 -11.56 2.77 -5.91
N PHE A 15 -11.62 1.48 -5.61
CA PHE A 15 -12.77 0.89 -4.96
C PHE A 15 -12.74 1.18 -3.44
N TRP A 16 -13.89 1.08 -2.78
CA TRP A 16 -14.01 1.38 -1.36
C TRP A 16 -13.08 0.51 -0.49
N ASP A 17 -12.87 -0.76 -0.84
CA ASP A 17 -11.90 -1.65 -0.19
C ASP A 17 -10.46 -1.13 -0.30
N GLU A 18 -10.10 -0.57 -1.45
CA GLU A 18 -8.78 -0.01 -1.71
C GLU A 18 -8.56 1.28 -0.92
N VAL A 19 -9.59 2.12 -0.80
CA VAL A 19 -9.53 3.34 0.02
C VAL A 19 -9.39 3.01 1.50
N VAL A 20 -10.14 2.03 2.01
CA VAL A 20 -10.08 1.63 3.42
C VAL A 20 -8.71 1.06 3.76
N THR A 21 -8.19 0.17 2.91
CA THR A 21 -6.85 -0.40 3.11
C THR A 21 -5.74 0.65 3.03
N LEU A 22 -5.85 1.62 2.11
CA LEU A 22 -4.92 2.75 2.03
C LEU A 22 -4.97 3.60 3.30
N LEU A 23 -6.17 3.91 3.79
CA LEU A 23 -6.36 4.73 4.98
C LEU A 23 -5.75 4.05 6.21
N VAL A 24 -5.91 2.74 6.35
CA VAL A 24 -5.26 1.96 7.42
C VAL A 24 -3.74 2.02 7.30
N CYS A 25 -3.17 1.81 6.11
CA CYS A 25 -1.72 1.91 5.90
C CYS A 25 -1.16 3.29 6.25
N ILE A 26 -1.81 4.36 5.79
CA ILE A 26 -1.41 5.74 6.14
C ILE A 26 -1.52 5.98 7.64
N SER A 27 -2.55 5.42 8.29
CA SER A 27 -2.73 5.58 9.73
C SER A 27 -1.63 4.87 10.52
N LEU A 28 -1.22 3.67 10.09
CA LEU A 28 -0.12 2.92 10.69
C LEU A 28 1.21 3.66 10.54
N ASP A 29 1.55 4.11 9.33
CA ASP A 29 2.78 4.89 9.09
C ASP A 29 2.81 6.19 9.93
N LEU A 30 1.66 6.84 10.10
CA LEU A 30 1.56 8.08 10.90
C LEU A 30 1.73 7.79 12.39
N ILE A 31 1.22 6.67 12.86
CA ILE A 31 1.39 6.20 14.23
C ILE A 31 2.86 5.88 14.51
N GLU A 32 3.53 5.16 13.61
CA GLU A 32 4.97 4.89 13.68
C GLU A 32 5.78 6.17 13.67
N TYR A 33 5.42 7.18 12.88
CA TYR A 33 6.11 8.47 12.90
C TYR A 33 6.03 9.20 14.27
N ILE A 34 4.94 8.97 15.01
CA ILE A 34 4.69 9.61 16.31
C ILE A 34 5.37 8.85 17.46
N PHE A 35 5.60 7.53 17.33
CA PHE A 35 6.16 6.70 18.41
C PHE A 35 7.61 7.03 18.83
N PRO A 36 8.55 7.32 17.92
CA PRO A 36 9.89 7.79 18.26
C PRO A 36 9.86 9.08 19.09
N LEU A 37 8.86 9.94 18.88
CA LEU A 37 8.67 11.17 19.66
C LEU A 37 8.20 10.88 21.10
N LEU A 38 7.47 9.78 21.30
CA LEU A 38 6.97 9.33 22.59
C LEU A 38 7.97 8.45 23.36
N MET A 39 9.12 8.08 22.76
CA MET A 39 10.14 7.22 23.37
C MET A 39 9.57 5.90 23.92
N MET A 40 8.58 5.32 23.23
CA MET A 40 7.94 4.05 23.60
C MET A 40 8.34 2.93 22.63
N PRO A 41 9.52 2.31 22.79
CA PRO A 41 9.99 1.25 21.88
C PRO A 41 9.04 0.04 21.86
N VAL A 42 8.48 -0.33 23.02
CA VAL A 42 7.54 -1.46 23.15
C VAL A 42 6.26 -1.26 22.35
N ALA A 43 5.82 -0.01 22.20
CA ALA A 43 4.59 0.29 21.47
C ALA A 43 4.82 0.35 19.96
N GLY A 44 6.02 0.74 19.50
CA GLY A 44 6.47 0.60 18.12
C GLY A 44 6.44 -0.87 17.69
N ASP A 45 7.16 -1.75 18.41
CA ASP A 45 7.23 -3.19 18.10
C ASP A 45 5.84 -3.85 17.95
N LEU A 46 4.85 -3.41 18.75
CA LEU A 46 3.47 -3.90 18.65
C LEU A 46 2.77 -3.42 17.38
N VAL A 47 2.98 -2.16 16.98
CA VAL A 47 2.45 -1.63 15.73
C VAL A 47 3.08 -2.32 14.54
N ASP A 48 4.39 -2.56 14.55
CA ASP A 48 5.09 -3.27 13.47
C ASP A 48 4.50 -4.67 13.26
N ILE A 49 4.27 -5.44 14.35
CA ILE A 49 3.67 -6.78 14.28
C ILE A 49 2.24 -6.73 13.74
N VAL A 50 1.44 -5.77 14.21
CA VAL A 50 0.04 -5.61 13.77
C VAL A 50 -0.02 -5.19 12.31
N GLY A 51 0.80 -4.23 11.91
CA GLY A 51 0.90 -3.73 10.55
C GLY A 51 1.42 -4.80 9.59
N LEU A 52 2.45 -5.55 9.97
CA LEU A 52 2.95 -6.70 9.22
C LEU A 52 1.85 -7.74 9.00
N SER A 53 1.14 -8.13 10.08
CA SER A 53 0.06 -9.11 10.02
C SER A 53 -1.06 -8.64 9.09
N PHE A 54 -1.42 -7.36 9.17
CA PHE A 54 -2.40 -6.73 8.30
C PHE A 54 -1.94 -6.77 6.82
N CYS A 55 -0.70 -6.36 6.54
CA CYS A 55 -0.15 -6.35 5.19
C CYS A 55 -0.05 -7.74 4.57
N ILE A 56 0.38 -8.75 5.34
CA ILE A 56 0.41 -10.14 4.85
C ILE A 56 -1.02 -10.65 4.58
N TYR A 57 -1.98 -10.34 5.46
CA TYR A 57 -3.36 -10.79 5.29
C TYR A 57 -4.05 -10.16 4.06
N PHE A 58 -3.90 -8.85 3.86
CA PHE A 58 -4.57 -8.12 2.76
C PHE A 58 -3.80 -8.12 1.44
N PHE A 59 -2.46 -8.10 1.48
CA PHE A 59 -1.61 -7.97 0.28
C PHE A 59 -0.82 -9.24 -0.05
N ASN A 60 -0.97 -10.31 0.76
CA ASN A 60 -0.37 -11.62 0.54
C ASN A 60 1.17 -11.51 0.40
N TRP A 61 1.79 -12.12 -0.62
CA TRP A 61 3.23 -12.06 -0.88
C TRP A 61 3.81 -10.64 -0.98
N ILE A 62 3.02 -9.65 -1.41
CA ILE A 62 3.46 -8.26 -1.49
C ILE A 62 3.56 -7.65 -0.08
N GLY A 63 2.72 -8.13 0.84
CA GLY A 63 2.80 -7.80 2.26
C GLY A 63 4.13 -8.18 2.90
N LEU A 64 4.90 -9.14 2.35
CA LEU A 64 6.24 -9.45 2.86
C LEU A 64 7.23 -8.28 2.71
N ILE A 65 6.96 -7.29 1.86
CA ILE A 65 7.77 -6.07 1.77
C ILE A 65 7.74 -5.29 3.08
N SER A 66 6.60 -5.34 3.80
CA SER A 66 6.48 -4.70 5.12
C SER A 66 7.33 -5.36 6.21
N VAL A 67 7.99 -6.51 5.94
CA VAL A 67 9.01 -7.08 6.86
C VAL A 67 10.18 -6.11 7.07
N LEU A 68 10.42 -5.19 6.14
CA LEU A 68 11.43 -4.16 6.27
C LEU A 68 11.18 -3.21 7.46
N GLU A 69 9.93 -3.08 7.95
CA GLU A 69 9.61 -2.30 9.16
C GLU A 69 10.22 -2.93 10.43
N LEU A 70 10.45 -4.25 10.47
CA LEU A 70 11.10 -4.88 11.62
C LEU A 70 12.60 -4.55 11.73
N ILE A 71 13.16 -3.85 10.74
CA ILE A 71 14.57 -3.46 10.74
C ILE A 71 14.67 -2.09 11.41
N PRO A 72 15.26 -2.00 12.63
CA PRO A 72 15.32 -0.75 13.36
C PRO A 72 16.04 0.33 12.52
N GLY A 73 15.38 1.46 12.35
CA GLY A 73 15.88 2.60 11.57
C GLY A 73 15.35 2.69 10.14
N PHE A 74 14.58 1.71 9.69
CA PHE A 74 13.76 1.84 8.47
C PHE A 74 12.39 2.48 8.73
N ASP A 75 11.99 2.58 10.01
CA ASP A 75 10.74 3.15 10.56
C ASP A 75 10.51 4.64 10.21
N VAL A 76 11.46 5.28 9.53
CA VAL A 76 11.36 6.66 9.04
C VAL A 76 10.61 6.72 7.71
N LEU A 77 10.56 5.60 6.98
CA LEU A 77 9.88 5.49 5.71
C LEU A 77 8.44 5.01 5.93
N PRO A 78 7.45 5.49 5.15
CA PRO A 78 6.08 5.00 5.23
C PRO A 78 5.96 3.64 4.49
N ILE A 79 6.55 2.57 5.03
CA ILE A 79 6.69 1.30 4.29
C ILE A 79 5.33 0.63 4.12
N PHE A 80 4.36 0.82 5.03
CA PHE A 80 3.01 0.28 4.80
C PHE A 80 2.32 0.95 3.62
N THR A 81 2.40 2.28 3.49
CA THR A 81 1.87 2.98 2.31
C THR A 81 2.61 2.60 1.04
N VAL A 82 3.94 2.43 1.08
CA VAL A 82 4.72 1.96 -0.09
C VAL A 82 4.34 0.53 -0.48
N THR A 83 4.14 -0.34 0.50
CA THR A 83 3.68 -1.72 0.30
C THR A 83 2.29 -1.75 -0.35
N TRP A 84 1.38 -0.92 0.15
CA TRP A 84 0.05 -0.74 -0.44
C TRP A 84 0.14 -0.24 -1.89
N LEU A 85 0.98 0.76 -2.15
CA LEU A 85 1.13 1.34 -3.49
C LEU A 85 1.65 0.30 -4.49
N THR A 86 2.62 -0.51 -4.06
CA THR A 86 3.18 -1.61 -4.85
C THR A 86 2.10 -2.65 -5.17
N TRP A 87 1.30 -3.02 -4.17
CA TRP A 87 0.17 -3.91 -4.35
C TRP A 87 -0.87 -3.36 -5.33
N TYR A 88 -1.25 -2.08 -5.18
CA TYR A 88 -2.23 -1.42 -6.04
C TYR A 88 -1.79 -1.40 -7.51
N ILE A 89 -0.51 -1.10 -7.76
CA ILE A 89 0.06 -1.10 -9.11
C ILE A 89 0.00 -2.49 -9.74
N LEU A 90 0.38 -3.53 -8.99
CA LEU A 90 0.39 -4.90 -9.49
C LEU A 90 -1.04 -5.43 -9.75
N LYS A 91 -1.97 -5.22 -8.82
CA LYS A 91 -3.39 -5.57 -8.97
C LYS A 91 -3.99 -4.96 -10.23
N LYS A 92 -3.69 -3.69 -10.48
CA LYS A 92 -4.23 -2.97 -11.63
C LYS A 92 -3.62 -3.41 -12.96
N ARG A 93 -2.35 -3.80 -12.99
CA ARG A 93 -1.72 -4.41 -14.17
C ARG A 93 -2.36 -5.75 -14.52
N GLN A 94 -2.55 -6.63 -13.53
CA GLN A 94 -3.21 -7.92 -13.75
C GLN A 94 -4.66 -7.76 -14.22
N THR A 95 -5.41 -6.80 -13.66
CA THR A 95 -6.80 -6.56 -14.06
C THR A 95 -6.90 -6.10 -15.51
N ARG A 96 -5.96 -5.26 -15.97
CA ARG A 96 -5.90 -4.83 -17.38
C ARG A 96 -5.59 -5.99 -18.31
N MET A 97 -4.58 -6.80 -17.99
CA MET A 97 -4.23 -7.97 -18.80
C MET A 97 -5.42 -8.93 -18.97
N LYS A 98 -6.17 -9.20 -17.89
CA LYS A 98 -7.37 -10.05 -17.97
C LYS A 98 -8.46 -9.46 -18.86
N GLN A 99 -8.66 -8.14 -18.82
CA GLN A 99 -9.64 -7.47 -19.68
C GLN A 99 -9.21 -7.52 -21.16
N ASP A 100 -7.91 -7.37 -21.43
CA ASP A 100 -7.37 -7.46 -22.78
C ASP A 100 -7.49 -8.90 -23.32
N ASP A 101 -7.15 -9.92 -22.53
CA ASP A 101 -7.32 -11.34 -22.89
C ASP A 101 -8.79 -11.70 -23.18
N GLU A 102 -9.73 -11.21 -22.35
CA GLU A 102 -11.16 -11.41 -22.60
C GLU A 102 -11.57 -10.79 -23.94
N LEU A 103 -11.19 -9.53 -24.20
CA LEU A 103 -11.52 -8.83 -25.45
C LEU A 103 -10.96 -9.53 -26.70
N GLU A 104 -9.77 -10.14 -26.61
CA GLU A 104 -9.21 -10.97 -27.69
C GLU A 104 -10.02 -12.26 -27.91
N GLY A 105 -10.57 -12.86 -26.85
CA GLY A 105 -11.44 -14.04 -26.94
C GLY A 105 -12.82 -13.78 -27.56
N TRP A 106 -13.31 -12.53 -27.56
CA TRP A 106 -14.56 -12.14 -28.23
C TRP A 106 -14.37 -11.73 -29.70
N ARG A 107 -13.13 -11.72 -30.20
CA ARG A 107 -12.77 -11.27 -31.55
C ARG A 107 -12.65 -12.42 -32.53
#